data_AF-A0A534FX39-F1
#
_entry.id   AF-A0A534FX39-F1
#
_cell.length_a   1.000
_cell.length_b   1.000
_cell.length_c   1.000
_cell.angle_alpha   90.00
_cell.angle_beta   90.00
_cell.angle_gamma   90.00
#
_symmetry.space_group_name_H-M   'P 1'
#
loop_
_entity.id
_entity.type
_entity.pdbx_description
1 polymer ?
#
loop_
_entity_poly.entity_id
_entity_poly.type
_entity_poly.pdbx_seq_one_letter_code
_entity_poly.pdbx_strand_id
1 'polypeptide(L)'
;AEQVEGVKLVTTRLGEPDARGRRVPQPLAGSEQIVPADAVIIAFGFLPSPPDWFDPHRIRLHHNGRVRVSASAARPFQTTNPKVFAGGDMVRGADLVVTAVFEGREAARGMLNYLGVG
;
A
#
# COMPACT_ATOMS: atom_id res chain seq x y z
N ALA A 1 12.41 29.62 14.15
CA ALA A 1 11.86 28.47 13.41
C ALA A 1 13.02 27.52 13.18
N GLU A 2 12.87 26.24 13.54
CA GLU A 2 13.87 25.23 13.15
C GLU A 2 13.90 25.15 11.62
N GLN A 3 15.10 25.23 11.05
CA GLN A 3 15.34 25.12 9.61
C GLN A 3 16.16 23.85 9.35
N VAL A 4 15.90 23.21 8.22
CA VAL A 4 16.72 22.08 7.77
C VAL A 4 18.05 22.63 7.28
N GLU A 5 19.15 22.03 7.73
CA GLU A 5 20.51 22.42 7.36
C GLU A 5 21.16 21.40 6.40
N GLY A 6 20.57 20.20 6.32
CA GLY A 6 21.04 19.12 5.46
C GLY A 6 20.47 17.76 5.82
N VAL A 7 20.86 16.75 5.05
CA VAL A 7 20.49 15.34 5.26
C VAL A 7 21.76 14.54 5.49
N LYS A 8 21.83 13.84 6.62
CA LYS A 8 22.89 12.87 6.88
C LYS A 8 22.58 11.58 6.12
N LEU A 9 23.47 11.20 5.20
CA LEU A 9 23.38 9.99 4.38
C LEU A 9 24.48 9.01 4.76
N VAL A 10 24.25 7.73 4.49
CA VAL A 10 25.25 6.65 4.58
C VAL A 10 25.34 5.94 3.23
N THR A 11 26.54 5.59 2.80
CA THR A 11 26.72 4.81 1.58
C THR A 11 26.32 3.36 1.85
N THR A 12 25.59 2.75 0.91
CA THR A 12 25.18 1.35 1.02
C THR A 12 25.81 0.51 -0.09
N ARG A 13 26.16 -0.74 0.23
CA ARG A 13 26.43 -1.78 -0.77
C ARG A 13 25.28 -2.78 -0.82
N LEU A 14 25.03 -3.39 -1.97
CA LEU A 14 24.07 -4.49 -2.05
C LEU A 14 24.65 -5.74 -1.37
N GLY A 15 23.89 -6.33 -0.46
CA GLY A 15 24.21 -7.64 0.10
C GLY A 15 23.92 -8.78 -0.89
N GLU A 16 24.04 -10.01 -0.39
CA GLU A 16 23.67 -11.21 -1.13
C GLU A 16 22.17 -11.22 -1.46
N PRO A 17 21.78 -11.82 -2.60
CA PRO A 17 20.38 -11.98 -2.95
C PRO A 17 19.68 -12.95 -1.98
N ASP A 18 18.46 -12.62 -1.60
CA ASP A 18 17.57 -13.54 -0.90
C ASP A 18 17.02 -14.62 -1.86
N ALA A 19 16.19 -15.53 -1.34
CA ALA A 19 15.55 -16.60 -2.12
C ALA A 19 14.67 -16.10 -3.28
N ARG A 20 14.31 -14.81 -3.31
CA ARG A 20 13.54 -14.15 -4.38
C ARG A 20 14.44 -13.31 -5.30
N GLY A 21 15.75 -13.39 -5.15
CA GLY A 21 16.73 -12.60 -5.90
C GLY A 21 16.87 -11.16 -5.44
N ARG A 22 16.16 -10.74 -4.38
CA ARG A 22 16.19 -9.36 -3.89
C ARG A 22 17.44 -9.16 -3.04
N ARG A 23 18.20 -8.12 -3.34
CA ARG A 23 19.36 -7.72 -2.55
C ARG A 23 18.96 -6.62 -1.57
N VAL A 24 19.37 -6.77 -0.31
CA VAL A 24 19.13 -5.78 0.74
C VAL A 24 20.34 -4.83 0.83
N PRO A 25 20.13 -3.50 0.86
CA PRO A 25 21.23 -2.55 1.06
C PRO A 25 21.83 -2.71 2.46
N GLN A 26 23.15 -2.83 2.54
CA GLN A 26 23.94 -2.88 3.77
C GLN A 26 24.75 -1.59 3.92
N PRO A 27 24.61 -0.85 5.04
CA PRO A 27 25.39 0.36 5.29
C PRO A 27 26.90 0.07 5.33
N LEU A 28 27.69 0.99 4.78
CA LEU A 28 29.13 1.01 4.93
C LEU A 28 29.48 1.91 6.13
N ALA A 29 29.98 1.31 7.22
CA ALA A 29 30.37 2.06 8.41
C ALA A 29 31.47 3.09 8.09
N GLY A 30 31.35 4.30 8.64
CA GLY A 30 32.30 5.39 8.42
C GLY A 30 32.10 6.16 7.11
N SER A 31 31.06 5.83 6.33
CA SER A 31 30.72 6.52 5.07
C SER A 31 29.69 7.64 5.24
N GLU A 32 29.40 8.03 6.48
CA GLU A 32 28.44 9.06 6.80
C GLU A 32 28.88 10.42 6.24
N GLN A 33 27.98 11.10 5.54
CA GLN A 33 28.19 12.44 5.03
C GLN A 33 26.93 13.28 5.19
N ILE A 34 27.10 14.59 5.33
CA ILE A 34 25.98 15.54 5.35
C ILE A 34 25.91 16.19 3.96
N VAL A 35 24.74 16.06 3.32
CA VAL A 35 24.41 16.80 2.09
C VAL A 35 23.62 18.04 2.50
N PRO A 36 24.13 19.27 2.29
CA PRO A 36 23.41 20.50 2.60
C PRO A 36 22.07 20.57 1.86
N ALA A 37 21.02 20.99 2.56
CA ALA A 37 19.68 21.13 2.01
C ALA A 37 18.84 22.04 2.89
N ASP A 38 18.13 22.98 2.26
CA ASP A 38 17.22 23.90 2.96
C ASP A 38 15.78 23.35 3.05
N ALA A 39 15.48 22.30 2.26
CA ALA A 39 14.19 21.62 2.22
C ALA A 39 14.35 20.12 1.95
N VAL A 40 13.49 19.30 2.58
CA VAL A 40 13.46 17.85 2.40
C VAL A 40 12.05 17.40 2.03
N ILE A 41 11.92 16.72 0.88
CA ILE A 41 10.65 16.15 0.41
C ILE A 41 10.70 14.63 0.63
N ILE A 42 9.86 14.13 1.54
CA ILE A 42 9.77 12.69 1.82
C ILE A 42 8.90 12.04 0.75
N ALA A 43 9.50 11.13 -0.04
CA ALA A 43 8.84 10.43 -1.15
C ALA A 43 8.93 8.89 -1.03
N PHE A 44 8.79 8.35 0.19
CA PHE A 44 8.84 6.90 0.44
C PHE A 44 7.58 6.14 -0.01
N GLY A 45 6.61 6.84 -0.61
CA GLY A 45 5.29 6.31 -0.92
C GLY A 45 4.34 6.37 0.28
N PHE A 46 3.23 5.65 0.17
CA PHE A 46 2.13 5.70 1.14
C PHE A 46 1.82 4.30 1.67
N LEU A 47 1.40 4.24 2.94
CA LEU A 47 0.84 3.06 3.56
C LEU A 47 -0.68 3.18 3.64
N PRO A 48 -1.43 2.06 3.69
CA PRO A 48 -2.85 2.11 3.96
C PRO A 48 -3.13 2.82 5.28
N SER A 49 -4.14 3.70 5.28
CA SER A 49 -4.64 4.37 6.48
C SER A 49 -6.11 3.98 6.69
N PRO A 50 -6.37 2.78 7.24
CA PRO A 50 -7.73 2.30 7.44
C PRO A 50 -8.42 3.15 8.53
N PRO A 51 -9.66 3.60 8.31
CA PRO A 51 -10.38 4.38 9.31
C PRO A 51 -10.90 3.48 10.45
N ASP A 52 -11.00 4.05 11.65
CA ASP A 52 -11.36 3.33 12.88
C ASP A 52 -12.74 2.65 12.82
N TRP A 53 -13.64 3.14 11.96
CA TRP A 53 -14.98 2.56 11.79
C TRP A 53 -14.98 1.20 11.06
N PHE A 54 -13.86 0.77 10.47
CA PHE A 54 -13.79 -0.52 9.79
C PHE A 54 -14.10 -1.71 10.70
N ASP A 55 -13.52 -1.75 11.90
CA ASP A 55 -13.71 -2.89 12.82
C ASP A 55 -15.16 -3.00 13.34
N PRO A 56 -15.82 -1.92 13.80
CA PRO A 56 -17.25 -1.93 14.13
C PRO A 56 -18.14 -2.44 12.98
N HIS A 57 -17.77 -2.14 11.73
CA HIS A 57 -18.49 -2.58 10.54
C HIS A 57 -17.98 -3.91 9.97
N ARG A 58 -17.14 -4.65 10.69
CA ARG A 58 -16.60 -5.96 10.28
C ARG A 58 -15.88 -5.93 8.93
N ILE A 59 -15.17 -4.84 8.62
CA ILE A 59 -14.27 -4.75 7.46
C ILE A 59 -12.88 -5.14 7.94
N ARG A 60 -12.46 -6.36 7.62
CA ARG A 60 -11.19 -6.94 8.08
C ARG A 60 -10.05 -6.52 7.16
N LEU A 61 -8.88 -6.37 7.77
CA LEU A 61 -7.64 -6.03 7.10
C LEU A 61 -6.66 -7.21 7.10
N HIS A 62 -5.72 -7.20 6.17
CA HIS A 62 -4.50 -7.99 6.24
C HIS A 62 -3.53 -7.37 7.26
N HIS A 63 -2.49 -8.11 7.66
CA HIS A 63 -1.48 -7.63 8.60
C HIS A 63 -0.74 -6.36 8.12
N ASN A 64 -0.77 -6.07 6.82
CA ASN A 64 -0.16 -4.90 6.20
C ASN A 64 -1.13 -3.71 6.05
N GLY A 65 -2.31 -3.77 6.68
CA GLY A 65 -3.31 -2.69 6.69
C GLY A 65 -4.22 -2.63 5.47
N ARG A 66 -4.03 -3.50 4.47
CA ARG A 66 -4.89 -3.54 3.26
C ARG A 66 -6.20 -4.26 3.54
N VAL A 67 -7.27 -3.84 2.87
CA VAL A 67 -8.62 -4.41 3.00
C VAL A 67 -8.64 -5.83 2.43
N ARG A 68 -9.17 -6.77 3.23
CA ARG A 68 -9.41 -8.13 2.77
C ARG A 68 -10.65 -8.14 1.89
N VAL A 69 -10.50 -8.67 0.67
CA VAL A 69 -11.60 -8.82 -0.28
C VAL A 69 -11.71 -10.23 -0.81
N SER A 70 -12.91 -10.59 -1.27
CA SER A 70 -13.24 -11.87 -1.89
C SER A 70 -12.67 -11.97 -3.30
N ALA A 71 -12.06 -13.12 -3.61
CA ALA A 71 -11.68 -13.52 -4.96
C ALA A 71 -12.78 -14.34 -5.68
N SER A 72 -13.96 -14.46 -5.08
CA SER A 72 -15.08 -15.20 -5.68
C SER A 72 -15.61 -14.49 -6.92
N ALA A 73 -15.82 -15.25 -8.01
CA ALA A 73 -16.43 -14.74 -9.23
C ALA A 73 -17.90 -14.27 -9.04
N ALA A 74 -18.60 -14.80 -8.04
CA ALA A 74 -19.99 -14.42 -7.76
C ALA A 74 -20.10 -13.02 -7.16
N ARG A 75 -19.17 -12.66 -6.25
CA ARG A 75 -19.12 -11.35 -5.57
C ARG A 75 -17.67 -10.88 -5.48
N PRO A 76 -17.08 -10.49 -6.62
CA PRO A 76 -15.69 -10.03 -6.67
C PRO A 76 -15.51 -8.77 -5.81
N PHE A 77 -14.34 -8.65 -5.18
CA PHE A 77 -13.95 -7.46 -4.39
C PHE A 77 -14.84 -7.12 -3.18
N GLN A 78 -15.74 -8.03 -2.78
CA GLN A 78 -16.54 -7.89 -1.58
C GLN A 78 -15.66 -8.02 -0.34
N THR A 79 -15.77 -7.08 0.60
CA THR A 79 -15.06 -7.17 1.88
C THR A 79 -15.67 -8.23 2.80
N THR A 80 -15.14 -8.40 4.01
CA THR A 80 -15.79 -9.23 5.03
C THR A 80 -17.13 -8.67 5.53
N ASN A 81 -17.44 -7.41 5.22
CA ASN A 81 -18.81 -6.89 5.33
C ASN A 81 -19.54 -7.12 3.99
N PRO A 82 -20.67 -7.85 3.96
CA PRO A 82 -21.38 -8.16 2.72
C PRO A 82 -21.88 -6.94 1.94
N LYS A 83 -22.04 -5.79 2.59
CA LYS A 83 -22.54 -4.55 1.97
C LYS A 83 -21.43 -3.62 1.49
N VAL A 84 -20.15 -3.96 1.73
CA VAL A 84 -19.01 -3.09 1.42
C VAL A 84 -18.05 -3.80 0.48
N PHE A 85 -17.61 -3.08 -0.54
CA PHE A 85 -16.66 -3.52 -1.56
C PHE A 85 -15.46 -2.57 -1.59
N ALA A 86 -14.30 -3.06 -2.00
CA ALA A 86 -13.08 -2.25 -2.08
C ALA A 86 -12.22 -2.69 -3.26
N GLY A 87 -11.50 -1.75 -3.88
CA GLY A 87 -10.53 -1.99 -4.95
C GLY A 87 -9.44 -0.93 -4.94
N GLY A 88 -8.44 -1.09 -5.81
CA GLY A 88 -7.30 -0.18 -5.93
C GLY A 88 -6.30 -0.34 -4.78
N ASP A 89 -5.61 0.75 -4.44
CA ASP A 89 -4.48 0.73 -3.50
C ASP A 89 -4.84 0.25 -2.09
N MET A 90 -6.10 0.43 -1.65
CA MET A 90 -6.55 -0.11 -0.36
C MET A 90 -6.59 -1.64 -0.33
N VAL A 91 -6.65 -2.31 -1.48
CA VAL A 91 -6.61 -3.78 -1.62
C VAL A 91 -5.22 -4.26 -2.00
N ARG A 92 -4.61 -3.63 -3.01
CA ARG A 92 -3.36 -4.09 -3.62
C ARG A 92 -2.10 -3.41 -3.06
N GLY A 93 -2.22 -2.18 -2.58
CA GLY A 93 -1.12 -1.24 -2.39
C GLY A 93 -0.81 -0.43 -3.65
N ALA A 94 0.11 0.53 -3.53
CA ALA A 94 0.48 1.45 -4.60
C ALA A 94 0.78 0.71 -5.92
N ASP A 95 -0.05 0.97 -6.93
CA ASP A 95 0.03 0.41 -8.28
C ASP A 95 -0.41 1.47 -9.32
N LEU A 96 -0.52 1.09 -10.58
CA LEU A 96 -0.97 1.92 -11.68
C LEU A 96 -2.47 2.21 -11.61
N VAL A 97 -2.87 3.40 -12.08
CA VAL A 97 -4.28 3.83 -12.15
C VAL A 97 -5.15 2.85 -12.95
N VAL A 98 -4.63 2.27 -14.04
CA VAL A 98 -5.38 1.30 -14.85
C VAL A 98 -5.82 0.08 -14.04
N THR A 99 -4.98 -0.36 -13.11
CA THR A 99 -5.30 -1.44 -12.20
C THR A 99 -6.43 -1.03 -11.26
N ALA A 100 -6.33 0.15 -10.64
CA ALA A 100 -7.38 0.64 -9.73
C ALA A 100 -8.73 0.77 -10.44
N VAL A 101 -8.73 1.22 -11.69
CA VAL A 101 -9.94 1.28 -12.53
C VAL A 101 -10.49 -0.13 -12.80
N PHE A 102 -9.64 -1.09 -13.14
CA PHE A 102 -10.08 -2.48 -13.35
C PHE A 102 -10.72 -3.06 -12.09
N GLU A 103 -10.07 -2.94 -10.94
CA GLU A 103 -10.59 -3.44 -9.67
C GLU A 103 -11.89 -2.72 -9.25
N GLY A 104 -12.00 -1.42 -9.53
CA GLY A 104 -13.24 -0.67 -9.33
C GLY A 104 -14.40 -1.17 -10.19
N ARG A 105 -14.14 -1.53 -11.46
CA ARG A 105 -15.15 -2.13 -12.36
C ARG A 105 -15.59 -3.51 -11.87
N GLU A 106 -14.65 -4.32 -11.39
CA GLU A 106 -14.96 -5.63 -10.84
C GLU A 106 -15.72 -5.53 -9.51
N ALA A 107 -15.38 -4.58 -8.63
CA ALA A 107 -16.16 -4.28 -7.45
C ALA A 107 -17.59 -3.84 -7.79
N ALA A 108 -17.77 -3.02 -8.83
CA ALA A 108 -19.09 -2.64 -9.32
C ALA A 108 -19.91 -3.84 -9.80
N ARG A 109 -19.29 -4.76 -10.55
CA ARG A 109 -19.92 -6.05 -10.93
C ARG A 109 -20.34 -6.86 -9.70
N GLY A 110 -19.49 -6.91 -8.67
CA GLY A 110 -19.81 -7.54 -7.39
C GLY A 110 -21.00 -6.90 -6.68
N MET A 111 -21.12 -5.57 -6.73
CA MET A 111 -22.27 -4.82 -6.18
C MET A 111 -23.57 -5.14 -6.94
N LEU A 112 -23.53 -5.18 -8.28
CA LEU A 112 -24.70 -5.56 -9.10
C LEU A 112 -25.17 -6.98 -8.77
N ASN A 113 -24.25 -7.93 -8.68
CA ASN A 113 -24.56 -9.31 -8.29
C ASN A 113 -25.12 -9.40 -6.87
N TYR A 114 -24.59 -8.62 -5.93
CA TYR A 114 -25.10 -8.56 -4.55
C TYR A 114 -26.53 -8.02 -4.48
N LEU A 115 -26.86 -7.03 -5.31
CA LEU A 115 -28.19 -6.44 -5.41
C LEU A 115 -29.16 -7.25 -6.27
N GLY A 116 -28.69 -8.28 -6.98
CA GLY A 116 -29.52 -9.10 -7.87
C GLY A 116 -29.93 -8.40 -9.16
N VAL A 117 -29.12 -7.45 -9.64
CA VAL A 117 -29.40 -6.63 -10.85
C VAL A 117 -28.27 -6.72 -11.89
N GLY A 118 -27.38 -7.72 -11.75
CA GLY A 118 -26.24 -7.98 -12.63
C GLY A 118 -26.50 -9.04 -13.67
#